data_AF-A0A925XAX8-F1
#
_entry.id   AF-A0A925XAX8-F1
#
_cell.length_a   1.000
_cell.length_b   1.000
_cell.length_c   1.000
_cell.angle_alpha   90.00
_cell.angle_beta   90.00
_cell.angle_gamma   90.00
#
_symmetry.space_group_name_H-M   'P 1'
#
loop_
_entity.id
_entity.type
_entity.pdbx_description
1 polymer ?
#
loop_
_entity_poly.entity_id
_entity_poly.type
_entity_poly.pdbx_seq_one_letter_code
_entity_poly.pdbx_strand_id
1 'polypeptide(L)'
;EKIGGKRICVFEEGEIIETIKDFKRGELLKMDVSEFKMQGMKWLRFDEDIYTMKSVSGGTEITRTITYNSELKPRFYWRMVENLTIGAEQEFVFRNLKKRRTEVKNRIKISKVNA
;
A
#
# COMPACT_ATOMS: atom_id res chain seq x y z
N GLU A 1 2.19 -6.09 14.31
CA GLU A 1 2.90 -6.80 13.22
C GLU A 1 4.31 -7.14 13.67
N LYS A 2 4.92 -8.19 13.11
CA LYS A 2 6.30 -8.61 13.42
C LYS A 2 7.03 -8.97 12.13
N ILE A 3 8.36 -8.87 12.12
CA ILE A 3 9.20 -9.34 11.01
C ILE A 3 8.89 -10.82 10.72
N GLY A 4 8.77 -11.16 9.45
CA GLY A 4 8.32 -12.48 8.96
C GLY A 4 6.80 -12.68 8.99
N GLY A 5 6.03 -11.70 9.48
CA GLY A 5 4.57 -11.70 9.38
C GLY A 5 4.10 -11.62 7.92
N LYS A 6 3.04 -12.34 7.58
CA LYS A 6 2.39 -12.25 6.27
C LYS A 6 1.20 -11.29 6.33
N ARG A 7 1.08 -10.44 5.33
CA ARG A 7 -0.12 -9.64 5.04
C ARG A 7 -0.73 -10.15 3.75
N ILE A 8 -2.04 -10.36 3.79
CA ILE A 8 -2.81 -10.80 2.63
C ILE A 8 -3.80 -9.67 2.33
N CYS A 9 -3.62 -9.05 1.18
CA CYS A 9 -4.49 -8.02 0.66
C CYS A 9 -5.42 -8.68 -0.37
N VAL A 10 -6.70 -8.82 -0.01
CA VAL A 10 -7.71 -9.45 -0.86
C VAL A 10 -8.44 -8.38 -1.65
N PHE A 11 -8.48 -8.55 -2.97
CA PHE A 11 -9.19 -7.73 -3.94
C PHE A 11 -10.28 -8.58 -4.61
N GLU A 12 -11.27 -7.94 -5.24
CA GLU A 12 -12.33 -8.67 -5.94
C GLU A 12 -11.79 -9.56 -7.06
N GLU A 13 -10.72 -9.13 -7.72
CA GLU A 13 -10.12 -9.82 -8.88
C GLU A 13 -8.80 -10.54 -8.54
N GLY A 14 -8.45 -10.66 -7.24
CA GLY A 14 -7.14 -11.20 -6.88
C GLY A 14 -6.70 -11.06 -5.43
N GLU A 15 -5.49 -11.53 -5.14
CA GLU A 15 -4.84 -11.37 -3.85
C GLU A 15 -3.36 -11.00 -3.99
N ILE A 16 -2.87 -10.23 -3.02
CA ILE A 16 -1.46 -9.87 -2.89
C ILE A 16 -0.99 -10.38 -1.54
N ILE A 17 0.07 -11.19 -1.55
CA ILE A 17 0.68 -11.75 -0.35
C ILE A 17 2.03 -11.09 -0.14
N GLU A 18 2.15 -10.36 0.96
CA GLU A 18 3.31 -9.56 1.32
C GLU A 18 3.92 -10.14 2.61
N THR A 19 5.25 -10.18 2.68
CA THR A 19 5.98 -10.62 3.86
C THR A 19 6.75 -9.45 4.45
N ILE A 20 6.55 -9.16 5.73
CA ILE A 20 7.22 -8.06 6.44
C ILE A 20 8.70 -8.40 6.61
N LYS A 21 9.57 -7.60 5.99
CA LYS A 21 11.02 -7.76 6.07
C LYS A 21 11.64 -6.87 7.14
N ASP A 22 11.14 -5.65 7.27
CA ASP A 22 11.57 -4.72 8.31
C ASP A 22 10.37 -3.92 8.82
N PHE A 23 10.36 -3.66 10.12
CA PHE A 23 9.28 -2.95 10.77
C PHE A 23 9.80 -2.14 11.96
N LYS A 24 9.69 -0.82 11.84
CA LYS A 24 9.91 0.13 12.92
C LYS A 24 8.61 0.88 13.15
N ARG A 25 7.98 0.61 14.29
CA ARG A 25 6.65 1.16 14.61
C ARG A 25 6.67 2.69 14.50
N GLY A 26 5.83 3.24 13.62
CA GLY A 26 5.69 4.69 13.43
C GLY A 26 6.72 5.32 12.49
N GLU A 27 7.67 4.55 11.96
CA GLU A 27 8.76 5.04 11.11
C GLU A 27 8.87 4.29 9.78
N LEU A 28 8.87 2.96 9.81
CA LEU A 28 9.15 2.12 8.65
C LEU A 28 8.30 0.85 8.66
N LEU A 29 7.73 0.52 7.51
CA LEU A 29 7.20 -0.80 7.21
C LEU A 29 7.70 -1.19 5.82
N LYS A 30 8.58 -2.19 5.75
CA LYS A 30 9.14 -2.71 4.51
C LYS A 30 8.69 -4.14 4.31
N MET A 31 8.17 -4.42 3.12
CA MET A 31 7.58 -5.70 2.77
C MET A 31 8.10 -6.18 1.41
N ASP A 32 8.36 -7.48 1.31
CA ASP A 32 8.58 -8.14 0.02
C ASP A 32 7.24 -8.70 -0.45
N VAL A 33 6.90 -8.46 -1.72
CA VAL A 33 5.71 -9.03 -2.32
C VAL A 33 6.04 -10.44 -2.81
N SER A 34 5.63 -11.43 -2.02
CA SER A 34 5.91 -12.84 -2.30
C SER A 34 5.02 -13.40 -3.41
N GLU A 35 3.75 -13.01 -3.45
CA GLU A 35 2.82 -13.42 -4.50
C GLU A 35 1.91 -12.27 -4.91
N PHE A 36 1.72 -12.13 -6.21
CA PHE A 36 0.78 -11.19 -6.81
C PHE A 36 -0.10 -11.98 -7.79
N LYS A 37 -1.38 -12.14 -7.45
CA LYS A 37 -2.36 -12.82 -8.30
C LYS A 37 -3.50 -11.86 -8.58
N MET A 38 -3.42 -11.10 -9.66
CA MET A 38 -4.55 -10.32 -10.18
C MET A 38 -4.92 -10.80 -11.58
N GLN A 39 -6.21 -11.05 -11.80
CA GLN A 39 -6.73 -11.44 -13.10
C GLN A 39 -6.41 -10.36 -14.14
N GLY A 40 -5.87 -10.74 -15.30
CA GLY A 40 -5.52 -9.80 -16.38
C GLY A 40 -4.18 -9.06 -16.24
N MET A 41 -3.49 -9.14 -15.10
CA MET A 41 -2.23 -8.41 -14.84
C MET A 41 -1.02 -9.33 -14.68
N LYS A 42 -0.97 -10.45 -15.41
CA LYS A 42 0.18 -11.38 -15.37
C LYS A 42 1.50 -10.75 -15.84
N TRP A 43 1.42 -9.65 -16.57
CA TRP A 43 2.55 -8.90 -17.10
C TRP A 43 3.20 -7.97 -16.06
N LEU A 44 2.58 -7.79 -14.88
CA LEU A 44 3.05 -6.91 -13.82
C LEU A 44 3.34 -7.72 -12.55
N ARG A 45 4.51 -7.52 -11.97
CA ARG A 45 4.91 -8.13 -10.69
C ARG A 45 5.43 -7.05 -9.76
N PHE A 46 4.93 -7.02 -8.54
CA PHE A 46 5.52 -6.21 -7.48
C PHE A 46 6.62 -7.03 -6.78
N ASP A 47 7.73 -6.37 -6.46
CA ASP A 47 8.83 -6.98 -5.72
C ASP A 47 8.86 -6.49 -4.27
N GLU A 48 8.69 -5.18 -4.08
CA GLU A 48 8.90 -4.52 -2.79
C GLU A 48 7.86 -3.42 -2.57
N ASP A 49 7.33 -3.33 -1.34
CA ASP A 49 6.48 -2.24 -0.88
C ASP A 49 7.02 -1.66 0.44
N ILE A 50 7.36 -0.37 0.43
CA ILE A 50 7.94 0.34 1.56
C ILE A 50 7.03 1.50 1.94
N TYR A 51 6.63 1.56 3.21
CA TYR A 51 6.01 2.73 3.83
C TYR A 51 7.00 3.39 4.77
N THR A 52 7.34 4.64 4.50
CA THR A 52 8.08 5.50 5.43
C THR A 52 7.14 6.53 6.02
N MET A 53 7.18 6.66 7.35
CA MET A 53 6.36 7.58 8.12
C MET A 53 7.26 8.60 8.79
N LYS A 54 6.94 9.87 8.61
CA LYS A 54 7.67 10.98 9.24
C LYS A 54 6.70 11.90 9.94
N SER A 55 6.97 12.19 11.21
CA SER A 55 6.24 13.22 11.94
C SER A 55 6.63 14.60 11.40
N VAL A 56 5.65 15.40 11.03
CA VAL A 56 5.81 16.76 10.52
C VAL A 56 4.92 17.71 11.33
N SER A 57 5.19 19.01 11.31
CA SER A 57 4.38 19.99 12.05
C SER A 57 2.91 19.92 11.60
N GLY A 58 2.03 19.48 12.50
CA GLY A 58 0.59 19.36 12.22
C GLY A 58 0.15 17.99 11.66
N GLY A 59 1.03 17.00 11.54
CA GLY A 59 0.61 15.67 11.08
C GLY A 59 1.70 14.62 10.90
N THR A 60 1.39 13.64 10.06
CA THR A 60 2.30 12.57 9.67
C THR A 60 2.33 12.51 8.15
N GLU A 61 3.53 12.64 7.59
CA GLU A 61 3.80 12.37 6.20
C GLU A 61 4.02 10.87 6.03
N ILE A 62 3.32 10.26 5.07
CA ILE A 62 3.44 8.84 4.75
C ILE A 62 3.81 8.75 3.28
N THR A 63 4.99 8.22 3.01
CA THR A 63 5.45 7.94 1.65
C THR A 63 5.40 6.44 1.43
N ARG A 64 4.75 6.02 0.35
CA ARG A 64 4.78 4.64 -0.11
C ARG A 64 5.68 4.56 -1.34
N THR A 65 6.59 3.60 -1.36
CA THR A 65 7.50 3.35 -2.48
C THR A 65 7.37 1.89 -2.88
N ILE A 66 7.01 1.68 -4.15
CA ILE A 66 6.79 0.35 -4.70
C ILE A 66 7.80 0.10 -5.81
N THR A 67 8.44 -1.06 -5.77
CA THR A 67 9.29 -1.56 -6.85
C THR A 67 8.53 -2.64 -7.62
N TYR A 68 8.50 -2.51 -8.95
CA TYR A 68 7.78 -3.44 -9.83
C TYR A 68 8.62 -3.84 -11.04
N ASN A 69 8.30 -5.01 -11.58
CA ASN A 69 8.78 -5.51 -12.86
C ASN A 69 7.61 -5.66 -13.83
N SER A 70 7.85 -5.35 -15.09
CA SER A 70 6.89 -5.52 -16.18
C SER A 70 7.53 -6.30 -17.33
N GLU A 71 6.76 -7.23 -17.89
CA GLU A 71 7.14 -8.00 -19.08
C GLU A 71 6.73 -7.30 -20.39
N LEU A 72 5.97 -6.20 -20.31
CA LEU A 72 5.44 -5.51 -21.48
C LEU A 72 6.54 -4.82 -22.30
N LYS A 73 6.48 -5.03 -23.62
CA LYS A 73 7.39 -4.42 -24.60
C LYS A 73 6.60 -3.90 -25.81
N PRO A 74 7.04 -2.80 -26.43
CA PRO A 74 8.20 -1.97 -26.09
C PRO A 74 7.94 -1.02 -24.90
N ARG A 75 8.97 -0.75 -24.07
CA ARG A 75 8.82 -0.02 -22.79
C ARG A 75 8.20 1.38 -22.94
N PHE A 76 8.50 2.12 -24.02
CA PHE A 76 8.02 3.50 -24.14
C PHE A 76 6.49 3.59 -24.21
N TYR A 77 5.83 2.61 -24.85
CA TYR A 77 4.39 2.57 -25.05
C TYR A 77 3.68 2.17 -23.75
N TRP A 78 4.17 1.11 -23.09
CA TRP A 78 3.53 0.54 -21.91
C TRP A 78 3.83 1.27 -20.61
N ARG A 79 4.93 2.05 -20.54
CA ARG A 79 5.29 2.82 -19.34
C ARG A 79 4.18 3.76 -18.87
N MET A 80 3.44 4.37 -19.79
CA MET A 80 2.32 5.24 -19.42
C MET A 80 1.20 4.44 -18.75
N VAL A 81 0.84 3.29 -19.32
CA VAL A 81 -0.19 2.40 -18.79
C VAL A 81 0.23 1.86 -17.43
N GLU A 82 1.47 1.38 -17.30
CA GLU A 82 2.08 0.94 -16.04
C GLU A 82 1.96 2.01 -14.95
N ASN A 83 2.39 3.24 -15.25
CA ASN A 83 2.33 4.34 -14.29
C ASN A 83 0.88 4.68 -13.88
N LEU A 84 -0.07 4.65 -14.82
CA LEU A 84 -1.49 4.91 -14.53
C LEU A 84 -2.08 3.82 -13.64
N THR A 85 -1.82 2.54 -13.95
CA THR A 85 -2.32 1.40 -13.18
C THR A 85 -1.76 1.41 -11.76
N ILE A 86 -0.45 1.58 -11.61
CA ILE A 86 0.21 1.62 -10.29
C ILE A 86 -0.22 2.87 -9.52
N GLY A 87 -0.35 4.02 -10.20
CA GLY A 87 -0.84 5.24 -9.59
C GLY A 87 -2.26 5.09 -9.03
N ALA A 88 -3.16 4.45 -9.77
CA ALA A 88 -4.52 4.18 -9.33
C ALA A 88 -4.57 3.25 -8.12
N GLU A 89 -3.73 2.20 -8.10
CA GLU A 89 -3.59 1.28 -6.95
C GLU A 89 -3.12 2.02 -5.69
N GLN A 90 -2.06 2.83 -5.82
CA GLN A 90 -1.58 3.66 -4.72
C GLN A 90 -2.65 4.65 -4.23
N GLU A 91 -3.34 5.32 -5.14
CA GLU A 91 -4.38 6.28 -4.77
C GLU A 91 -5.53 5.60 -4.02
N PHE A 92 -5.94 4.41 -4.46
CA PHE A 92 -6.95 3.60 -3.78
C PHE A 92 -6.55 3.26 -2.34
N VAL A 93 -5.31 2.80 -2.13
CA VAL A 93 -4.78 2.50 -0.79
C VAL A 93 -4.78 3.75 0.10
N PHE A 94 -4.29 4.88 -0.40
CA PHE A 94 -4.28 6.14 0.35
C PHE A 94 -5.68 6.69 0.64
N ARG A 95 -6.63 6.53 -0.29
CA ARG A 95 -8.03 6.93 -0.11
C ARG A 95 -8.67 6.12 1.01
N ASN A 96 -8.44 4.81 1.05
CA ASN A 96 -8.92 3.93 2.12
C ASN A 96 -8.28 4.26 3.48
N LEU A 97 -6.98 4.57 3.51
CA LEU A 97 -6.29 5.05 4.72
C LEU A 97 -6.92 6.35 5.25
N LYS A 98 -7.18 7.33 4.37
CA LYS A 98 -7.84 8.59 4.74
C LYS A 98 -9.25 8.35 5.29
N LYS A 99 -10.04 7.48 4.65
CA LYS A 99 -11.39 7.13 5.09
C LYS A 99 -11.39 6.52 6.49
N ARG A 100 -10.56 5.50 6.73
CA ARG A 100 -10.41 4.87 8.06
C ARG A 100 -9.95 5.85 9.12
N ARG A 101 -9.02 6.76 8.81
CA ARG A 101 -8.59 7.81 9.74
C ARG A 101 -9.77 8.70 10.17
N THR A 102 -10.62 9.10 9.22
CA THR A 102 -11.81 9.92 9.51
C THR A 102 -12.82 9.16 10.36
N GLU A 103 -13.06 7.88 10.06
CA GLU A 103 -13.95 7.01 10.86
C GLU A 103 -13.45 6.86 12.30
N VAL A 104 -12.14 6.63 12.49
CA VAL A 104 -11.52 6.55 13.82
C VAL A 104 -11.64 7.87 14.58
N LYS A 105 -11.39 9.02 13.92
CA LYS A 105 -11.59 10.34 14.53
C LYS A 105 -13.04 10.55 14.96
N ASN A 106 -14.01 10.14 14.14
CA ASN A 106 -15.43 10.26 14.46
C ASN A 106 -15.83 9.34 15.62
N ARG A 107 -15.33 8.11 15.68
CA ARG A 107 -15.54 7.20 16.82
C ARG A 107 -14.96 7.77 18.12
N ILE A 108 -13.76 8.35 18.08
CA ILE A 108 -13.14 9.00 19.26
C ILE A 108 -13.94 10.24 19.70
N LYS A 109 -14.48 11.01 18.74
CA LYS A 109 -15.34 12.16 19.05
C LYS A 109 -16.64 11.70 19.73
N ILE A 110 -17.28 10.64 19.22
CA ILE A 110 -18.50 10.06 19.84
C ILE A 110 -18.20 9.53 21.24
N SER A 111 -17.09 8.80 21.44
CA SER A 111 -16.71 8.30 22.78
C SER A 111 -16.36 9.40 23.78
N LYS A 112 -15.96 10.59 23.31
CA LYS A 112 -15.72 11.77 24.15
C LYS A 112 -16.97 12.62 24.39
N VAL A 113 -18.08 12.38 23.67
CA VAL A 113 -19.34 13.14 23.78
C VAL A 113 -20.32 12.47 24.75
N ASN A 114 -20.03 11.25 25.21
CA ASN A 114 -20.80 10.57 26.25
C ASN A 114 -20.05 10.56 27.60
N ALA A 115 -19.72 11.74 28.12
CA ALA A 115 -19.24 11.95 29.48
C ALA A 115 -19.87 13.23 30.06
#